data_AF-A0A5D0WV04-F1
#
_entry.id   AF-A0A5D0WV04-F1
#
_cell.length_a   1.000
_cell.length_b   1.000
_cell.length_c   1.000
_cell.angle_alpha   90.00
_cell.angle_beta   90.00
_cell.angle_gamma   90.00
#
_symmetry.space_group_name_H-M   'P 1'
#
loop_
_entity.id
_entity.type
_entity.pdbx_description
1 polymer ?
#
loop_
_entity_poly.entity_id
_entity_poly.type
_entity_poly.pdbx_seq_one_letter_code
_entity_poly.pdbx_strand_id
1 'polypeptide(L)'
;MNSVFESYANVVKNEWGYYPVFPPGYPLALGDFGSVDDGIFTRKGNVKDFGITAKKLKGETSDNKIDFSKGVDFNVSLAPSVTVPDMFEASLKIAFGDSSKVFFSFNNCRTTLTDNYQELKNKIIELYNKDIWKKDYYVITELIEADRSTVILADSSEAEIDFGVAVPIGANIPIPQLKMDFLDGKLDISESFSSKITTKIIAKSGLKPLIKLSQLKVKLSGEAELDSSIYKGIVDEVSDKFGRDLQLSVETDKLELNKEILTFEEVDVKEI
;
A
#
# COMPACT_ATOMS: atom_id res chain seq x y z
N MET A 1 18.07 -1.35 17.45
CA MET A 1 17.49 -2.45 16.66
C MET A 1 16.08 -2.01 16.40
N ASN A 2 15.72 -1.74 15.13
CA ASN A 2 14.39 -1.22 14.80
C ASN A 2 13.34 -2.28 15.13
N SER A 3 12.16 -1.86 15.59
CA SER A 3 11.04 -2.78 15.77
C SER A 3 10.63 -3.41 14.43
N VAL A 4 9.98 -4.58 14.45
CA VAL A 4 9.45 -5.21 13.22
C VAL A 4 8.47 -4.29 12.48
N PHE A 5 7.76 -3.44 13.22
CA PHE A 5 6.82 -2.46 12.65
C PHE A 5 7.54 -1.31 11.94
N GLU A 6 8.63 -0.80 12.51
CA GLU A 6 9.50 0.16 11.79
C GLU A 6 10.08 -0.47 10.53
N SER A 7 10.54 -1.73 10.59
CA SER A 7 11.02 -2.44 9.39
C SER A 7 9.93 -2.55 8.33
N TYR A 8 8.70 -2.90 8.71
CA TYR A 8 7.56 -2.95 7.81
C TYR A 8 7.25 -1.57 7.21
N ALA A 9 7.18 -0.52 8.03
CA ALA A 9 6.93 0.84 7.58
C ALA A 9 8.02 1.35 6.62
N ASN A 10 9.29 1.04 6.91
CA ASN A 10 10.40 1.40 6.04
C ASN A 10 10.35 0.68 4.69
N VAL A 11 10.05 -0.63 4.68
CA VAL A 11 9.87 -1.39 3.43
C VAL A 11 8.75 -0.78 2.60
N VAL A 12 7.57 -0.58 3.18
CA VAL A 12 6.41 -0.02 2.47
C VAL A 12 6.71 1.38 1.91
N LYS A 13 7.36 2.22 2.71
CA LYS A 13 7.68 3.59 2.34
C LYS A 13 8.75 3.68 1.25
N ASN A 14 9.79 2.85 1.33
CA ASN A 14 10.90 2.90 0.38
C ASN A 14 10.54 2.31 -0.98
N GLU A 15 9.77 1.23 -0.99
CA GLU A 15 9.43 0.51 -2.23
C GLU A 15 8.18 1.12 -2.92
N TRP A 16 7.21 1.65 -2.17
CA TRP A 16 5.96 2.18 -2.76
C TRP A 16 5.62 3.63 -2.41
N GLY A 17 6.33 4.28 -1.48
CA GLY A 17 6.02 5.65 -1.07
C GLY A 17 4.73 5.79 -0.25
N TYR A 18 4.22 4.69 0.32
CA TYR A 18 3.06 4.68 1.22
C TYR A 18 3.46 4.48 2.68
N TYR A 19 2.48 4.56 3.57
CA TYR A 19 2.58 4.18 4.96
C TYR A 19 1.66 2.99 5.22
N PRO A 20 2.11 1.97 5.98
CA PRO A 20 1.24 0.88 6.35
C PRO A 20 0.21 1.33 7.40
N VAL A 21 -0.97 0.71 7.35
CA VAL A 21 -1.98 0.85 8.40
C VAL A 21 -1.70 -0.18 9.47
N PHE A 22 -1.45 0.31 10.69
CA PHE A 22 -1.27 -0.53 11.86
C PHE A 22 -2.09 -0.01 13.06
N PRO A 23 -2.80 -0.88 13.80
CA PRO A 23 -3.00 -2.30 13.51
C PRO A 23 -3.80 -2.50 12.22
N PRO A 24 -3.65 -3.62 11.50
CA PRO A 24 -4.33 -3.77 10.22
C PRO A 24 -5.84 -3.87 10.40
N GLY A 25 -6.60 -3.26 9.49
CA GLY A 25 -8.05 -3.11 9.59
C GLY A 25 -8.50 -1.95 10.48
N TYR A 26 -7.56 -1.13 10.98
CA TYR A 26 -7.90 0.12 11.66
C TYR A 26 -8.76 1.00 10.73
N PRO A 27 -9.93 1.51 11.20
CA PRO A 27 -10.91 2.15 10.34
C PRO A 27 -10.50 3.57 9.97
N LEU A 28 -9.68 3.69 8.93
CA LEU A 28 -9.22 4.96 8.37
C LEU A 28 -10.09 5.42 7.20
N ALA A 29 -10.15 6.74 7.02
CA ALA A 29 -10.86 7.42 5.94
C ALA A 29 -10.03 8.58 5.36
N LEU A 30 -10.36 9.01 4.14
CA LEU A 30 -9.79 10.23 3.56
C LEU A 30 -10.08 11.43 4.47
N GLY A 31 -9.08 12.29 4.60
CA GLY A 31 -9.14 13.45 5.48
C GLY A 31 -8.98 13.12 6.97
N ASP A 32 -8.80 11.86 7.37
CA ASP A 32 -8.33 11.59 8.72
C ASP A 32 -6.96 12.22 8.93
N PHE A 33 -6.75 12.84 10.09
CA PHE A 33 -5.50 13.49 10.43
C PHE A 33 -4.94 12.96 11.75
N GLY A 34 -3.62 13.09 11.92
CA GLY A 34 -2.93 12.44 13.01
C GLY A 34 -1.44 12.77 13.04
N SER A 35 -0.71 12.10 13.92
CA SER A 35 0.76 12.13 13.92
C SER A 35 1.33 10.85 13.34
N VAL A 36 2.55 10.91 12.84
CA VAL A 36 3.32 9.72 12.45
C VAL A 36 4.46 9.57 13.45
N ASP A 37 4.55 8.40 14.05
CA ASP A 37 5.63 8.01 14.96
C ASP A 37 6.17 6.67 14.49
N ASP A 38 7.49 6.54 14.31
CA ASP A 38 8.13 5.31 13.82
C ASP A 38 7.54 4.74 12.52
N GLY A 39 7.04 5.62 11.65
CA GLY A 39 6.40 5.24 10.39
C GLY A 39 4.96 4.75 10.53
N ILE A 40 4.39 4.79 11.74
CA ILE A 40 3.01 4.39 12.04
C ILE A 40 2.14 5.62 12.25
N PHE A 41 1.03 5.68 11.52
CA PHE A 41 0.06 6.77 11.63
C PHE A 41 -0.89 6.55 12.81
N THR A 42 -0.95 7.53 13.71
CA THR A 42 -1.90 7.57 14.83
C THR A 42 -2.97 8.62 14.58
N ARG A 43 -4.20 8.18 14.32
CA ARG A 43 -5.36 9.04 14.06
C ARG A 43 -5.72 9.91 15.28
N LYS A 44 -5.94 11.20 15.05
CA LYS A 44 -6.41 12.19 16.05
C LYS A 44 -7.81 12.71 15.76
N GLY A 45 -8.22 12.75 14.50
CA GLY A 45 -9.54 13.24 14.09
C GLY A 45 -9.74 13.17 12.59
N ASN A 46 -10.72 13.91 12.08
CA ASN A 46 -10.93 14.07 10.64
C ASN A 46 -11.11 15.54 10.28
N VAL A 47 -10.65 15.96 9.11
CA VAL A 47 -10.77 17.37 8.65
C VAL A 47 -12.22 17.86 8.56
N LYS A 48 -13.20 16.95 8.48
CA LYS A 48 -14.64 17.27 8.59
C LYS A 48 -14.99 17.95 9.92
N ASP A 49 -14.24 17.68 10.98
CA ASP A 49 -14.44 18.26 12.30
C ASP A 49 -14.13 19.78 12.29
N PHE A 50 -13.44 20.26 11.25
CA PHE A 50 -13.17 21.66 10.96
C PHE A 50 -14.03 22.24 9.82
N GLY A 51 -15.06 21.51 9.37
CA GLY A 51 -15.91 21.92 8.25
C GLY A 51 -15.27 21.75 6.87
N ILE A 52 -14.18 20.98 6.75
CA ILE A 52 -13.50 20.70 5.48
C ILE A 52 -14.00 19.37 4.91
N THR A 53 -14.36 19.33 3.62
CA THR A 53 -14.77 18.09 2.95
C THR A 53 -13.65 17.57 2.05
N ALA A 54 -13.16 16.36 2.31
CA ALA A 54 -12.28 15.63 1.39
C ALA A 54 -13.13 14.89 0.35
N LYS A 55 -13.23 15.45 -0.87
CA LYS A 55 -13.95 14.82 -1.98
C LYS A 55 -13.18 13.59 -2.45
N LYS A 56 -13.89 12.49 -2.66
CA LYS A 56 -13.27 11.21 -3.00
C LYS A 56 -13.31 10.99 -4.50
N LEU A 57 -12.16 10.74 -5.10
CA LEU A 57 -12.03 10.13 -6.42
C LEU A 57 -11.66 8.66 -6.21
N LYS A 58 -12.54 7.76 -6.65
CA LYS A 58 -12.27 6.32 -6.61
C LYS A 58 -11.69 5.89 -7.94
N GLY A 59 -10.51 5.27 -7.91
CA GLY A 59 -10.01 4.53 -9.06
C GLY A 59 -10.85 3.29 -9.31
N GLU A 60 -10.74 2.75 -10.52
CA GLU A 60 -11.30 1.45 -10.85
C GLU A 60 -10.59 0.35 -10.06
N THR A 61 -11.28 -0.76 -9.79
CA THR A 61 -10.59 -1.97 -9.34
C THR A 61 -9.73 -2.43 -10.49
N SER A 62 -8.44 -2.57 -10.25
CA SER A 62 -7.52 -3.17 -11.19
C SER A 62 -7.06 -4.50 -10.61
N ASP A 63 -6.59 -5.42 -11.47
CA ASP A 63 -5.88 -6.64 -11.05
C ASP A 63 -4.49 -6.32 -10.45
N ASN A 64 -4.34 -5.12 -9.88
CA ASN A 64 -3.11 -4.61 -9.31
C ASN A 64 -2.80 -5.36 -8.02
N LYS A 65 -1.60 -5.92 -8.01
CA LYS A 65 -0.99 -6.61 -6.88
C LYS A 65 0.11 -5.73 -6.28
N ILE A 66 0.12 -5.62 -4.96
CA ILE A 66 1.18 -4.96 -4.20
C ILE A 66 1.72 -6.00 -3.20
N ASP A 67 2.93 -6.51 -3.43
CA ASP A 67 3.53 -7.55 -2.59
C ASP A 67 5.02 -7.33 -2.31
N PHE A 68 5.47 -7.83 -1.16
CA PHE A 68 6.86 -7.86 -0.77
C PHE A 68 7.21 -9.25 -0.23
N SER A 69 8.22 -9.89 -0.82
CA SER A 69 8.67 -11.22 -0.41
C SER A 69 10.20 -11.40 -0.45
N LYS A 70 10.96 -10.31 -0.46
CA LYS A 70 12.43 -10.40 -0.46
C LYS A 70 12.90 -11.05 0.85
N GLY A 71 13.71 -12.11 0.75
CA GLY A 71 14.20 -12.82 1.93
C GLY A 71 13.21 -13.78 2.56
N VAL A 72 12.16 -14.14 1.82
CA VAL A 72 11.11 -15.05 2.26
C VAL A 72 11.09 -16.25 1.31
N ASP A 73 11.33 -17.43 1.86
CA ASP A 73 11.33 -18.69 1.13
C ASP A 73 9.97 -19.37 1.25
N PHE A 74 9.39 -19.71 0.10
CA PHE A 74 8.13 -20.44 0.01
C PHE A 74 8.42 -21.88 -0.38
N ASN A 75 8.10 -22.82 0.50
CA ASN A 75 8.23 -24.24 0.25
C ASN A 75 6.85 -24.88 0.25
N VAL A 76 6.47 -25.47 -0.87
CA VAL A 76 5.23 -26.23 -1.00
C VAL A 76 5.59 -27.71 -1.09
N SER A 77 4.98 -28.52 -0.25
CA SER A 77 5.08 -29.98 -0.31
C SER A 77 3.69 -30.61 -0.40
N LEU A 78 3.63 -31.79 -1.03
CA LEU A 78 2.41 -32.58 -1.20
C LEU A 78 2.72 -34.01 -0.74
N ALA A 79 1.87 -34.56 0.11
CA ALA A 79 1.94 -35.95 0.55
C ALA A 79 0.54 -36.59 0.51
N PRO A 80 0.42 -37.89 0.22
CA PRO A 80 -0.86 -38.58 0.35
C PRO A 80 -1.41 -38.42 1.77
N SER A 81 -2.70 -38.08 1.91
CA SER A 81 -3.33 -37.98 3.22
C SER A 81 -3.39 -39.35 3.89
N VAL A 82 -3.01 -39.41 5.16
CA VAL A 82 -3.13 -40.62 5.99
C VAL A 82 -4.45 -40.66 6.75
N THR A 83 -5.19 -39.54 6.77
CA THR A 83 -6.42 -39.37 7.54
C THR A 83 -7.67 -39.47 6.68
N VAL A 84 -7.60 -39.06 5.41
CA VAL A 84 -8.73 -39.14 4.48
C VAL A 84 -8.33 -39.83 3.18
N PRO A 85 -8.98 -40.95 2.82
CA PRO A 85 -8.78 -41.60 1.52
C PRO A 85 -9.03 -40.62 0.37
N ASP A 86 -8.30 -40.80 -0.73
CA ASP A 86 -8.45 -40.02 -1.95
C ASP A 86 -8.17 -38.51 -1.81
N MET A 87 -7.36 -38.10 -0.82
CA MET A 87 -6.85 -36.73 -0.69
C MET A 87 -5.31 -36.67 -0.57
N PHE A 88 -4.74 -35.54 -1.00
CA PHE A 88 -3.40 -35.10 -0.65
C PHE A 88 -3.47 -34.07 0.48
N GLU A 89 -2.52 -34.15 1.39
CA GLU A 89 -2.20 -33.09 2.34
C GLU A 89 -1.08 -32.23 1.72
N ALA A 90 -1.41 -30.98 1.44
CA ALA A 90 -0.44 -29.98 1.02
C ALA A 90 0.04 -29.21 2.25
N SER A 91 1.34 -28.96 2.33
CA SER A 91 1.92 -28.04 3.29
C SER A 91 2.55 -26.87 2.55
N LEU A 92 2.17 -25.65 2.93
CA LEU A 92 2.83 -24.42 2.54
C LEU A 92 3.62 -23.89 3.73
N LYS A 93 4.94 -23.96 3.62
CA LYS A 93 5.89 -23.37 4.55
C LYS A 93 6.39 -22.03 4.04
N ILE A 94 6.34 -21.03 4.90
CA ILE A 94 6.93 -19.71 4.69
C ILE A 94 8.05 -19.55 5.72
N ALA A 95 9.30 -19.51 5.26
CA ALA A 95 10.47 -19.32 6.09
C ALA A 95 11.09 -17.95 5.82
N PHE A 96 11.40 -17.21 6.87
CA PHE A 96 12.08 -15.93 6.77
C PHE A 96 13.59 -16.15 6.83
N GLY A 97 14.35 -15.30 6.13
CA GLY A 97 15.81 -15.27 6.18
C GLY A 97 16.35 -13.94 6.70
N ASP A 98 17.67 -13.78 6.66
CA ASP A 98 18.34 -12.61 7.23
C ASP A 98 18.08 -11.29 6.49
N SER A 99 17.59 -11.36 5.24
CA SER A 99 17.44 -10.16 4.40
C SER A 99 16.13 -9.39 4.63
N SER A 100 15.09 -10.02 5.16
CA SER A 100 13.89 -9.33 5.64
C SER A 100 13.07 -10.20 6.59
N LYS A 101 12.35 -9.54 7.48
CA LYS A 101 11.39 -10.15 8.42
C LYS A 101 9.94 -9.77 8.08
N VAL A 102 9.71 -9.31 6.86
CA VAL A 102 8.44 -8.74 6.41
C VAL A 102 8.00 -9.49 5.16
N PHE A 103 6.77 -9.99 5.21
CA PHE A 103 6.06 -10.50 4.04
C PHE A 103 4.69 -9.84 3.97
N PHE A 104 4.29 -9.40 2.78
CA PHE A 104 2.89 -9.08 2.52
C PHE A 104 2.50 -9.29 1.06
N SER A 105 1.20 -9.46 0.83
CA SER A 105 0.57 -9.49 -0.48
C SER A 105 -0.82 -8.86 -0.38
N PHE A 106 -1.05 -7.83 -1.18
CA PHE A 106 -2.33 -7.15 -1.32
C PHE A 106 -2.82 -7.33 -2.75
N ASN A 107 -3.92 -8.05 -2.93
CA ASN A 107 -4.45 -8.41 -4.25
C ASN A 107 -5.74 -7.63 -4.53
N ASN A 108 -5.97 -7.34 -5.81
CA ASN A 108 -7.07 -6.52 -6.34
C ASN A 108 -7.18 -5.19 -5.60
N CYS A 109 -6.09 -4.44 -5.59
CA CYS A 109 -6.03 -3.16 -4.91
C CYS A 109 -6.90 -2.13 -5.64
N ARG A 110 -7.66 -1.35 -4.87
CA ARG A 110 -8.39 -0.17 -5.32
C ARG A 110 -7.89 1.08 -4.60
N THR A 111 -7.53 2.08 -5.38
CA THR A 111 -7.11 3.38 -4.86
C THR A 111 -8.30 4.32 -4.67
N THR A 112 -8.35 5.01 -3.55
CA THR A 112 -9.26 6.14 -3.32
C THR A 112 -8.43 7.35 -2.89
N LEU A 113 -8.47 8.44 -3.67
CA LEU A 113 -7.69 9.65 -3.43
C LEU A 113 -8.57 10.90 -3.30
N THR A 114 -7.99 11.98 -2.79
CA THR A 114 -8.69 13.26 -2.62
C THR A 114 -8.72 14.05 -3.92
N ASP A 115 -9.91 14.32 -4.44
CA ASP A 115 -10.13 15.05 -5.71
C ASP A 115 -9.93 16.56 -5.57
N ASN A 116 -10.20 17.12 -4.39
CA ASN A 116 -10.06 18.54 -4.10
C ASN A 116 -8.81 18.86 -3.28
N TYR A 117 -7.67 18.27 -3.63
CA TYR A 117 -6.41 18.43 -2.89
C TYR A 117 -6.03 19.90 -2.67
N GLN A 118 -6.20 20.76 -3.67
CA GLN A 118 -5.85 22.19 -3.56
C GLN A 118 -6.72 22.92 -2.53
N GLU A 119 -8.02 22.62 -2.50
CA GLU A 119 -8.96 23.16 -1.51
C GLU A 119 -8.58 22.69 -0.10
N LEU A 120 -8.29 21.40 0.05
CA LEU A 120 -7.83 20.80 1.30
C LEU A 120 -6.53 21.46 1.80
N LYS A 121 -5.54 21.65 0.91
CA LYS A 121 -4.27 22.35 1.19
C LYS A 121 -4.52 23.75 1.73
N ASN A 122 -5.31 24.56 1.02
CA ASN A 122 -5.57 25.94 1.42
C ASN A 122 -6.26 26.00 2.79
N LYS A 123 -7.24 25.13 3.05
CA LYS A 123 -7.95 25.08 4.34
C LYS A 123 -7.07 24.64 5.50
N ILE A 124 -6.17 23.68 5.30
CA ILE A 124 -5.21 23.26 6.33
C ILE A 124 -4.22 24.41 6.65
N ILE A 125 -3.75 25.14 5.64
CA ILE A 125 -2.90 26.33 5.85
C ILE A 125 -3.65 27.41 6.66
N GLU A 126 -4.93 27.66 6.36
CA GLU A 126 -5.77 28.57 7.14
C GLU A 126 -5.90 28.14 8.62
N LEU A 127 -6.05 26.83 8.89
CA LEU A 127 -6.10 26.31 10.25
C LEU A 127 -4.75 26.41 10.97
N TYR A 128 -3.65 26.23 10.26
CA TYR A 128 -2.31 26.41 10.79
C TYR A 128 -2.05 27.86 11.20
N ASN A 129 -2.40 28.82 10.34
CA ASN A 129 -2.25 30.26 10.62
C ASN A 129 -3.12 30.75 11.79
N LYS A 130 -4.10 29.94 12.23
CA LYS A 130 -4.95 30.19 13.41
C LYS A 130 -4.51 29.41 14.65
N ASP A 131 -3.35 28.75 14.61
CA ASP A 131 -2.82 27.88 15.67
C ASP A 131 -3.73 26.69 16.04
N ILE A 132 -4.66 26.30 15.15
CA ILE A 132 -5.56 25.16 15.34
C ILE A 132 -4.91 23.87 14.83
N TRP A 133 -4.21 23.95 13.70
CA TRP A 133 -3.49 22.82 13.10
C TRP A 133 -2.03 22.81 13.53
N LYS A 134 -1.50 21.65 13.91
CA LYS A 134 -0.08 21.52 14.31
C LYS A 134 0.79 21.08 13.14
N LYS A 135 2.04 21.54 13.10
CA LYS A 135 3.00 21.23 12.02
C LYS A 135 3.35 19.74 11.92
N ASP A 136 3.29 19.01 13.04
CA ASP A 136 3.52 17.56 13.11
C ASP A 136 2.31 16.74 12.64
N TYR A 137 1.19 17.39 12.30
CA TYR A 137 0.01 16.69 11.81
C TYR A 137 0.14 16.36 10.32
N TYR A 138 -0.26 15.13 10.02
CA TYR A 138 -0.41 14.57 8.70
C TYR A 138 -1.90 14.38 8.41
N VAL A 139 -2.28 14.50 7.15
CA VAL A 139 -3.63 14.19 6.66
C VAL A 139 -3.56 13.06 5.63
N ILE A 140 -4.49 12.12 5.72
CA ILE A 140 -4.64 11.04 4.74
C ILE A 140 -5.28 11.60 3.47
N THR A 141 -4.54 11.54 2.37
CA THR A 141 -4.96 12.05 1.06
C THR A 141 -5.26 10.94 0.06
N GLU A 142 -4.80 9.73 0.35
CA GLU A 142 -5.02 8.53 -0.46
C GLU A 142 -5.07 7.28 0.43
N LEU A 143 -5.91 6.33 0.03
CA LEU A 143 -6.10 5.03 0.66
C LEU A 143 -6.03 3.95 -0.41
N ILE A 144 -5.31 2.87 -0.11
CA ILE A 144 -5.40 1.62 -0.86
C ILE A 144 -6.30 0.68 -0.09
N GLU A 145 -7.35 0.19 -0.72
CA GLU A 145 -8.20 -0.90 -0.24
C GLU A 145 -7.84 -2.17 -1.01
N ALA A 146 -7.69 -3.29 -0.31
CA ALA A 146 -7.34 -4.57 -0.92
C ALA A 146 -8.43 -5.60 -0.66
N ASP A 147 -8.85 -6.28 -1.72
CA ASP A 147 -9.86 -7.34 -1.60
C ASP A 147 -9.32 -8.54 -0.85
N ARG A 148 -8.00 -8.79 -0.93
CA ARG A 148 -7.30 -9.84 -0.17
C ARG A 148 -5.97 -9.30 0.33
N SER A 149 -5.75 -9.45 1.63
CA SER A 149 -4.54 -8.99 2.31
C SER A 149 -3.93 -10.11 3.12
N THR A 150 -2.68 -10.43 2.81
CA THR A 150 -1.81 -11.28 3.62
C THR A 150 -0.66 -10.43 4.14
N VAL A 151 -0.42 -10.43 5.45
CA VAL A 151 0.70 -9.74 6.12
C VAL A 151 1.25 -10.69 7.17
N ILE A 152 2.53 -11.00 7.08
CA ILE A 152 3.25 -11.83 8.04
C ILE A 152 4.51 -11.06 8.44
N LEU A 153 4.60 -10.72 9.72
CA LEU A 153 5.74 -10.01 10.31
C LEU A 153 6.44 -10.95 11.30
N ALA A 154 7.74 -11.13 11.11
CA ALA A 154 8.58 -12.01 11.90
C ALA A 154 9.44 -11.23 12.90
N ASP A 155 9.65 -11.80 14.08
CA ASP A 155 10.57 -11.24 15.09
C ASP A 155 12.03 -11.62 14.81
N SER A 156 12.29 -12.72 14.09
CA SER A 156 13.65 -13.16 13.72
C SER A 156 13.74 -13.74 12.31
N SER A 157 14.97 -13.89 11.81
CA SER A 157 15.29 -14.57 10.54
C SER A 157 15.28 -16.10 10.62
N GLU A 158 14.85 -16.65 11.75
CA GLU A 158 14.58 -18.08 11.92
C GLU A 158 13.06 -18.33 12.06
N ALA A 159 12.26 -17.30 11.81
CA ALA A 159 10.82 -17.39 11.90
C ALA A 159 10.29 -18.21 10.74
N GLU A 160 9.29 -19.03 11.04
CA GLU A 160 8.62 -19.86 10.06
C GLU A 160 7.16 -20.04 10.44
N ILE A 161 6.35 -20.26 9.41
CA ILE A 161 4.93 -20.56 9.55
C ILE A 161 4.52 -21.58 8.48
N ASP A 162 3.83 -22.61 8.92
CA ASP A 162 3.36 -23.70 8.08
C ASP A 162 1.83 -23.73 8.06
N PHE A 163 1.28 -23.91 6.86
CA PHE A 163 -0.14 -24.05 6.62
C PHE A 163 -0.43 -25.40 5.97
N GLY A 164 -1.41 -26.12 6.51
CA GLY A 164 -1.97 -27.32 5.91
C GLY A 164 -3.18 -26.99 5.04
N VAL A 165 -3.29 -27.67 3.89
CA VAL A 165 -4.44 -27.63 2.99
C VAL A 165 -4.76 -29.04 2.52
N ALA A 166 -6.03 -29.43 2.57
CA ALA A 166 -6.50 -30.68 1.96
C ALA A 166 -6.80 -30.46 0.47
N VAL A 167 -6.24 -31.30 -0.40
CA VAL A 167 -6.40 -31.22 -1.86
C VAL A 167 -6.92 -32.57 -2.38
N PRO A 168 -8.08 -32.62 -3.07
CA PRO A 168 -8.59 -33.87 -3.62
C PRO A 168 -7.63 -34.54 -4.62
N ILE A 169 -7.52 -35.87 -4.59
CA ILE A 169 -6.78 -36.61 -5.62
C ILE A 169 -7.45 -36.38 -6.99
N GLY A 170 -6.64 -36.05 -8.00
CA GLY A 170 -7.10 -35.69 -9.34
C GLY A 170 -7.33 -34.20 -9.56
N ALA A 171 -7.24 -33.37 -8.51
CA ALA A 171 -7.14 -31.93 -8.67
C ALA A 171 -5.81 -31.60 -9.37
N ASN A 172 -5.88 -31.19 -10.63
CA ASN A 172 -4.72 -30.80 -11.42
C ASN A 172 -4.32 -29.35 -11.11
N ILE A 173 -3.91 -29.10 -9.86
CA ILE A 173 -3.47 -27.77 -9.39
C ILE A 173 -1.94 -27.75 -9.41
N PRO A 174 -1.30 -26.96 -10.30
CA PRO A 174 0.15 -26.80 -10.28
C PRO A 174 0.62 -26.19 -8.95
N ILE A 175 1.79 -26.61 -8.45
CA ILE A 175 2.38 -26.05 -7.22
C ILE A 175 2.44 -24.50 -7.21
N PRO A 176 2.85 -23.82 -8.30
CA PRO A 176 2.81 -22.36 -8.35
C PRO A 176 1.41 -21.78 -8.14
N GLN A 177 0.37 -22.46 -8.65
CA GLN A 177 -1.03 -22.05 -8.47
C GLN A 177 -1.46 -22.19 -7.02
N LEU A 178 -1.01 -23.24 -6.32
CA LEU A 178 -1.34 -23.44 -4.90
C LEU A 178 -0.83 -22.29 -4.02
N LYS A 179 0.38 -21.78 -4.29
CA LYS A 179 0.91 -20.59 -3.62
C LYS A 179 0.02 -19.36 -3.89
N MET A 180 -0.40 -19.15 -5.13
CA MET A 180 -1.27 -18.02 -5.47
C MET A 180 -2.64 -18.14 -4.82
N ASP A 181 -3.25 -19.32 -4.85
CA ASP A 181 -4.55 -19.59 -4.23
C ASP A 181 -4.51 -19.41 -2.71
N PHE A 182 -3.38 -19.73 -2.06
CA PHE A 182 -3.14 -19.38 -0.65
C PHE A 182 -3.15 -17.86 -0.44
N LEU A 183 -2.40 -17.10 -1.23
CA LEU A 183 -2.31 -15.64 -1.08
C LEU A 183 -3.63 -14.93 -1.38
N ASP A 184 -4.44 -15.51 -2.26
CA ASP A 184 -5.78 -15.04 -2.62
C ASP A 184 -6.87 -15.47 -1.60
N GLY A 185 -6.55 -16.36 -0.66
CA GLY A 185 -7.54 -16.93 0.27
C GLY A 185 -8.59 -17.78 -0.41
N LYS A 186 -8.23 -18.43 -1.52
CA LYS A 186 -9.07 -19.40 -2.22
C LYS A 186 -9.00 -20.78 -1.58
N LEU A 187 -7.99 -21.01 -0.75
CA LEU A 187 -7.80 -22.26 -0.01
C LEU A 187 -8.32 -22.10 1.42
N ASP A 188 -9.03 -23.11 1.88
CA ASP A 188 -9.27 -23.28 3.31
C ASP A 188 -8.00 -23.82 3.95
N ILE A 189 -7.37 -22.99 4.77
CA ILE A 189 -6.04 -23.20 5.32
C ILE A 189 -6.12 -23.31 6.83
N SER A 190 -5.41 -24.27 7.39
CA SER A 190 -5.18 -24.35 8.83
C SER A 190 -3.72 -24.13 9.12
N GLU A 191 -3.40 -23.20 10.03
CA GLU A 191 -2.04 -23.08 10.55
C GLU A 191 -1.69 -24.35 11.33
N SER A 192 -0.68 -25.08 10.85
CA SER A 192 -0.17 -26.27 11.51
C SER A 192 0.97 -25.94 12.47
N PHE A 193 1.74 -24.89 12.17
CA PHE A 193 2.87 -24.45 12.98
C PHE A 193 3.16 -22.97 12.79
N SER A 194 3.56 -22.27 13.85
CA SER A 194 4.17 -20.94 13.74
C SER A 194 5.20 -20.71 14.85
N SER A 195 6.31 -20.05 14.49
CA SER A 195 7.39 -19.73 15.43
C SER A 195 7.97 -18.35 15.13
N LYS A 196 8.17 -17.53 16.17
CA LYS A 196 8.76 -16.18 16.09
C LYS A 196 8.03 -15.25 15.10
N ILE A 197 6.70 -15.37 15.01
CA ILE A 197 5.81 -14.51 14.23
C ILE A 197 5.08 -13.54 15.16
N THR A 198 5.25 -12.24 14.92
CA THR A 198 4.62 -11.18 15.72
C THR A 198 3.21 -10.85 15.23
N THR A 199 3.02 -10.85 13.91
CA THR A 199 1.75 -10.48 13.27
C THR A 199 1.47 -11.43 12.13
N LYS A 200 0.24 -11.95 12.11
CA LYS A 200 -0.27 -12.81 11.04
C LYS A 200 -1.68 -12.36 10.64
N ILE A 201 -1.81 -12.03 9.37
CA ILE A 201 -3.08 -11.77 8.70
C ILE A 201 -3.02 -12.53 7.41
N ILE A 202 -3.95 -13.45 7.19
CA ILE A 202 -3.92 -14.30 6.02
C ILE A 202 -5.22 -14.08 5.25
N ALA A 203 -5.05 -13.67 3.99
CA ALA A 203 -6.09 -13.44 3.00
C ALA A 203 -7.36 -12.71 3.49
N LYS A 204 -7.20 -11.77 4.43
CA LYS A 204 -8.33 -11.02 4.98
C LYS A 204 -8.82 -10.00 3.97
N SER A 205 -10.14 -9.90 3.81
CA SER A 205 -10.76 -9.04 2.81
C SER A 205 -11.13 -7.65 3.31
N GLY A 206 -11.16 -6.68 2.39
CA GLY A 206 -11.66 -5.33 2.64
C GLY A 206 -10.78 -4.52 3.60
N LEU A 207 -9.49 -4.85 3.68
CA LEU A 207 -8.55 -4.08 4.47
C LEU A 207 -8.12 -2.84 3.70
N LYS A 208 -7.77 -1.79 4.43
CA LYS A 208 -7.06 -0.63 3.90
C LYS A 208 -5.60 -0.74 4.33
N PRO A 209 -4.76 -1.55 3.66
CA PRO A 209 -3.43 -1.85 4.17
C PRO A 209 -2.49 -0.65 4.09
N LEU A 210 -2.69 0.26 3.13
CA LEU A 210 -1.76 1.35 2.84
C LEU A 210 -2.47 2.70 2.75
N ILE A 211 -1.79 3.74 3.22
CA ILE A 211 -2.25 5.14 3.16
C ILE A 211 -1.14 6.04 2.63
N LYS A 212 -1.54 7.12 1.96
CA LYS A 212 -0.62 8.23 1.65
C LYS A 212 -0.95 9.41 2.52
N LEU A 213 0.11 10.05 3.02
CA LEU A 213 0.04 11.12 3.98
C LEU A 213 0.62 12.40 3.38
N SER A 214 -0.07 13.51 3.60
CA SER A 214 0.43 14.86 3.31
C SER A 214 0.70 15.61 4.60
N GLN A 215 1.83 16.30 4.68
CA GLN A 215 2.25 17.06 5.86
C GLN A 215 2.42 18.53 5.52
N LEU A 216 2.13 19.41 6.48
CA LEU A 216 2.49 20.81 6.34
C LEU A 216 4.02 21.00 6.50
N LYS A 217 4.65 21.55 5.48
CA LYS A 217 6.03 22.05 5.50
C LYS A 217 6.00 23.57 5.61
N VAL A 218 6.84 24.10 6.50
CA VAL A 218 7.01 25.55 6.68
C VAL A 218 8.42 25.88 6.26
N LYS A 219 8.56 26.73 5.24
CA LYS A 219 9.85 27.22 4.74
C LYS A 219 10.48 28.18 5.75
N LEU A 220 11.79 28.41 5.63
CA LEU A 220 12.49 29.41 6.44
C LEU A 220 11.94 30.83 6.27
N SER A 221 11.28 31.11 5.14
CA SER A 221 10.57 32.38 4.88
C SER A 221 9.27 32.53 5.69
N GLY A 222 8.81 31.48 6.38
CA GLY A 222 7.52 31.46 7.07
C GLY A 222 6.34 31.02 6.18
N GLU A 223 6.56 30.81 4.88
CA GLU A 223 5.54 30.27 3.98
C GLU A 223 5.23 28.81 4.32
N ALA A 224 3.94 28.51 4.52
CA ALA A 224 3.44 27.18 4.78
C ALA A 224 2.92 26.53 3.49
N GLU A 225 3.23 25.26 3.30
CA GLU A 225 2.84 24.46 2.14
C GLU A 225 2.48 23.05 2.59
N LEU A 226 1.35 22.52 2.11
CA LEU A 226 1.05 21.10 2.29
C LEU A 226 1.83 20.29 1.24
N ASP A 227 2.74 19.45 1.71
CA ASP A 227 3.58 18.59 0.88
C ASP A 227 2.74 17.59 0.09
N SER A 228 2.78 17.75 -1.23
CA SER A 228 2.11 16.89 -2.19
C SER A 228 3.10 15.88 -2.76
N SER A 229 3.79 15.11 -1.92
CA SER A 229 4.58 13.94 -2.35
C SER A 229 3.80 12.99 -3.29
N ILE A 230 2.47 13.16 -3.35
CA ILE A 230 1.54 12.86 -4.43
C ILE A 230 2.14 12.94 -5.85
N TYR A 231 2.94 13.96 -6.20
CA TYR A 231 3.30 14.21 -7.62
C TYR A 231 4.76 13.96 -8.00
N LYS A 232 5.70 13.90 -7.06
CA LYS A 232 7.11 13.80 -7.45
C LYS A 232 7.45 12.46 -8.09
N GLY A 233 6.98 11.35 -7.51
CA GLY A 233 7.21 10.00 -8.07
C GLY A 233 6.53 9.78 -9.43
N ILE A 234 5.28 10.23 -9.61
CA ILE A 234 4.55 10.09 -10.87
C ILE A 234 5.14 11.01 -11.95
N VAL A 235 5.50 12.25 -11.61
CA VAL A 235 6.12 13.19 -12.56
C VAL A 235 7.54 12.73 -12.92
N ASP A 236 8.33 12.23 -11.97
CA ASP A 236 9.68 11.72 -12.26
C ASP A 236 9.61 10.46 -13.15
N GLU A 237 8.67 9.54 -12.89
CA GLU A 237 8.50 8.32 -13.68
C GLU A 237 7.88 8.57 -15.07
N VAL A 238 6.93 9.50 -15.18
CA VAL A 238 6.38 9.98 -16.46
C VAL A 238 7.44 10.79 -17.22
N SER A 239 8.23 11.62 -16.56
CA SER A 239 9.33 12.38 -17.18
C SER A 239 10.46 11.46 -17.65
N ASP A 240 10.78 10.39 -16.94
CA ASP A 240 11.79 9.40 -17.38
C ASP A 240 11.30 8.51 -18.53
N LYS A 241 9.98 8.30 -18.60
CA LYS A 241 9.34 7.47 -19.64
C LYS A 241 9.02 8.26 -20.91
N PHE A 242 8.59 9.52 -20.80
CA PHE A 242 8.22 10.38 -21.93
C PHE A 242 9.25 11.45 -22.27
N GLY A 243 10.13 11.83 -21.35
CA GLY A 243 11.22 12.78 -21.60
C GLY A 243 12.36 12.21 -22.45
N ARG A 244 12.38 10.89 -22.68
CA ARG A 244 13.26 10.26 -23.67
C ARG A 244 12.75 10.39 -25.11
N ASP A 245 11.44 10.54 -25.30
CA ASP A 245 10.81 10.61 -26.63
C ASP A 245 10.54 12.04 -27.11
N LEU A 246 10.68 13.04 -26.23
CA LEU A 246 10.54 14.46 -26.55
C LEU A 246 11.78 15.25 -26.09
N GLN A 247 12.91 15.08 -26.79
CA GLN A 247 13.91 16.15 -26.85
C GLN A 247 13.37 17.28 -27.72
N LEU A 248 12.50 18.11 -27.16
CA LEU A 248 12.26 19.46 -27.65
C LEU A 248 12.48 20.42 -26.46
N SER A 249 13.57 21.18 -26.61
CA SER A 249 14.08 22.19 -25.70
C SER A 249 12.99 23.08 -25.10
N VAL A 250 12.88 23.06 -23.77
CA VAL A 250 12.25 24.16 -23.02
C VAL A 250 13.35 24.82 -22.20
N GLU A 251 13.93 25.89 -22.77
CA GLU A 251 14.60 26.91 -21.98
C GLU A 251 13.55 27.53 -21.06
N THR A 252 13.70 27.30 -19.76
CA THR A 252 12.93 27.99 -18.73
C THR A 252 13.43 29.41 -18.60
N ASP A 253 12.90 30.32 -19.43
CA ASP A 253 12.86 31.73 -19.05
C ASP A 253 11.67 32.43 -19.73
N LYS A 254 10.75 32.89 -18.87
CA LYS A 254 9.62 33.80 -19.14
C LYS A 254 8.56 33.26 -20.10
N LEU A 255 7.36 33.00 -19.57
CA LEU A 255 6.13 33.44 -20.24
C LEU A 255 4.96 33.50 -19.26
N GLU A 256 4.31 34.66 -19.32
CA GLU A 256 3.12 35.07 -18.59
C GLU A 256 1.91 34.24 -18.98
N LEU A 257 0.90 34.33 -18.10
CA LEU A 257 -0.50 33.95 -18.29
C LEU A 257 -0.94 33.83 -19.76
N ASN A 258 -1.37 32.63 -20.17
CA ASN A 258 -2.53 32.49 -21.03
C ASN A 258 -3.27 31.18 -20.74
N LYS A 259 -4.57 31.32 -20.46
CA LYS A 259 -5.54 30.25 -20.29
C LYS A 259 -5.87 29.70 -21.67
N GLU A 260 -5.41 28.49 -22.00
CA GLU A 260 -6.09 27.66 -22.99
C GLU A 260 -6.24 26.24 -22.45
N ILE A 261 -7.49 25.77 -22.53
CA ILE A 261 -7.97 24.48 -22.10
C ILE A 261 -7.45 23.45 -23.10
N LEU A 262 -6.59 22.54 -22.67
CA LEU A 262 -6.23 21.36 -23.46
C LEU A 262 -7.28 20.27 -23.22
N THR A 263 -8.22 20.14 -24.16
CA THR A 263 -9.03 18.93 -24.33
C THR A 263 -8.17 17.85 -24.98
N PHE A 264 -8.04 16.70 -24.33
CA PHE A 264 -7.44 15.51 -24.92
C PHE A 264 -8.48 14.84 -25.84
N GLU A 265 -8.24 14.87 -27.15
CA GLU A 265 -8.94 14.00 -28.11
C GLU A 265 -8.34 12.59 -28.04
N GLU A 266 -9.22 11.59 -28.10
CA GLU A 266 -8.90 10.16 -28.13
C GLU A 266 -7.98 9.81 -29.30
N VAL A 267 -6.85 9.17 -29.02
CA VAL A 267 -6.02 8.54 -30.05
C VAL A 267 -6.47 7.09 -30.20
N ASP A 268 -7.12 6.85 -31.34
CA ASP A 268 -7.59 5.55 -31.80
C ASP A 268 -6.38 4.69 -32.26
N VAL A 269 -6.02 3.66 -31.49
CA VAL A 269 -4.91 2.76 -31.81
C VAL A 269 -5.43 1.64 -32.71
N LYS A 270 -5.14 1.73 -34.01
CA LYS A 270 -5.29 0.60 -34.93
C LYS A 270 -4.05 -0.29 -34.90
N GLU A 271 -4.32 -1.60 -34.78
CA GLU A 271 -3.38 -2.73 -34.79
C GLU A 271 -2.34 -2.68 -35.91
N ILE A 272 -1.10 -3.05 -35.58
CA ILE A 272 -0.16 -3.79 -36.44
C ILE A 272 0.53 -4.85 -35.58
#